data_AF-A0A151S3H7-F1
#
_entry.id   AF-A0A151S3H7-F1
#
_cell.length_a   1.000
_cell.length_b   1.000
_cell.length_c   1.000
_cell.angle_alpha   90.00
_cell.angle_beta   90.00
_cell.angle_gamma   90.00
#
_symmetry.space_group_name_H-M   'P 1'
#
loop_
_entity.id
_entity.type
_entity.pdbx_description
1 polymer ?
#
loop_
_entity_poly.entity_id
_entity_poly.type
_entity_poly.pdbx_seq_one_letter_code
_entity_poly.pdbx_strand_id
1 'polypeptide(L)'
;RPGVKCRACNQLGHVEKVCKSKAKQQGQQAQVVEHEEQNKEHLFVASYYSTNRSNEVWLIDSGCTNLMTNDASIFKELDQSHFSKFTNGNGESVEVKGK
;
A
#
# COMPACT_ATOMS: atom_id res chain seq x y z
N ARG A 1 9.49 11.10 28.80
CA ARG A 1 9.89 10.94 30.21
C ARG A 1 9.80 9.46 30.59
N PRO A 2 10.92 8.73 30.70
CA PRO A 2 10.91 7.26 30.85
C PRO A 2 10.40 6.69 32.19
N GLY A 3 10.20 7.52 33.22
CA GLY A 3 9.86 7.05 34.58
C GLY A 3 8.38 7.14 34.99
N VAL A 4 7.47 7.47 34.07
CA VAL A 4 6.04 7.63 34.42
C VAL A 4 5.31 6.28 34.36
N LYS A 5 4.60 5.92 35.44
CA LYS A 5 3.76 4.73 35.52
C LYS A 5 2.33 5.06 35.12
N CYS A 6 1.81 4.34 34.12
CA CYS A 6 0.42 4.47 33.70
C CYS A 6 -0.52 3.91 34.78
N ARG A 7 -1.54 4.67 35.19
CA ARG A 7 -2.52 4.23 36.19
C ARG A 7 -3.52 3.19 35.64
N ALA A 8 -3.75 3.17 34.33
CA ALA A 8 -4.71 2.26 33.71
C ALA A 8 -4.15 0.84 33.48
N CYS A 9 -2.88 0.71 33.11
CA CYS A 9 -2.26 -0.61 32.82
C CYS A 9 -1.06 -0.94 33.72
N ASN A 10 -0.69 -0.06 34.66
CA ASN A 10 0.43 -0.22 35.57
C ASN A 10 1.82 -0.37 34.92
N GLN A 11 1.96 -0.12 33.61
CA GLN A 11 3.25 -0.17 32.90
C GLN A 11 3.97 1.19 32.92
N LEU A 12 5.31 1.16 32.83
CA LEU A 12 6.15 2.35 32.73
C LEU A 12 6.23 2.87 31.28
N GLY A 13 6.61 4.13 31.12
CA GLY A 13 6.96 4.73 29.83
C GLY A 13 5.85 5.53 29.13
N HIS A 14 4.63 5.52 29.67
CA HIS A 14 3.52 6.32 29.12
C HIS A 14 2.53 6.77 30.20
N VAL A 15 1.81 7.86 29.92
CA VAL A 15 0.73 8.34 30.79
C VAL A 15 -0.62 7.75 30.39
N GLU A 16 -1.56 7.75 31.33
CA GLU A 16 -2.90 7.20 31.15
C GLU A 16 -3.65 7.74 29.92
N LYS A 17 -3.43 9.01 29.55
CA LYS A 17 -4.06 9.66 28.38
C LYS A 17 -3.69 9.00 27.04
N VAL A 18 -2.53 8.35 26.95
CA VAL A 18 -2.04 7.69 25.73
C VAL A 18 -1.97 6.16 25.90
N CYS A 19 -2.62 5.62 26.93
CA CYS A 19 -2.63 4.20 27.22
C CYS A 19 -3.51 3.46 26.20
N LYS A 20 -2.88 2.67 25.32
CA LYS A 20 -3.57 1.82 24.33
C LYS A 20 -4.49 0.78 24.98
N SER A 21 -4.26 0.40 26.24
CA SER A 21 -5.12 -0.51 26.99
C SER A 21 -6.53 0.05 27.21
N LYS A 22 -6.68 1.38 27.28
CA LYS A 22 -8.00 2.04 27.40
C LYS A 22 -8.81 1.99 26.10
N ALA A 23 -8.15 1.97 24.94
CA ALA A 23 -8.81 1.89 23.65
C ALA A 23 -9.56 0.56 23.44
N LYS A 24 -9.30 -0.47 24.27
CA LYS A 24 -10.06 -1.72 24.24
C LYS A 24 -11.41 -1.65 24.99
N GLN A 25 -11.63 -0.66 25.87
CA GLN A 25 -12.87 -0.56 26.66
C GLN A 25 -13.86 0.49 26.16
N GLN A 26 -13.47 1.38 25.25
CA GLN A 26 -14.39 2.28 24.55
C GLN A 26 -14.35 1.96 23.06
N GLY A 27 -15.46 1.35 22.59
CA GLY A 27 -15.70 0.92 21.23
C GLY A 27 -15.59 2.06 20.22
N GLN A 28 -14.38 2.31 19.76
CA GLN A 28 -14.13 2.69 18.38
C GLN A 28 -13.22 1.61 17.81
N GLN A 29 -13.83 0.45 17.56
CA GLN A 29 -13.32 -0.44 16.53
C GLN A 29 -13.39 0.37 15.23
N ALA A 30 -12.29 0.99 14.84
CA ALA A 30 -11.98 0.97 13.42
C ALA A 30 -11.97 -0.52 13.09
N GLN A 31 -13.01 -0.98 12.40
CA GLN A 31 -13.03 -2.32 11.83
C GLN A 31 -11.86 -2.35 10.83
N VAL A 32 -10.68 -2.70 11.34
CA VAL A 32 -9.73 -3.43 10.53
C VAL A 32 -10.42 -4.78 10.38
N VAL A 33 -11.20 -4.87 9.32
CA VAL A 33 -11.58 -6.16 8.77
C VAL A 33 -10.25 -6.84 8.45
N GLU A 34 -9.78 -7.68 9.38
CA GLU A 34 -8.80 -8.71 9.06
C GLU A 34 -9.54 -9.68 8.14
N HIS A 35 -9.61 -9.30 6.87
CA HIS A 35 -10.06 -10.16 5.81
C HIS A 35 -9.00 -11.25 5.69
N GLU A 36 -9.45 -12.49 5.89
CA GLU A 36 -8.75 -13.70 5.47
C GLU A 36 -8.51 -13.62 3.95
N GLU A 37 -7.45 -12.93 3.54
CA GLU A 37 -7.08 -12.75 2.13
C GLU A 37 -5.60 -13.07 1.95
N GLN A 38 -5.27 -14.35 2.11
CA GLN A 38 -3.93 -14.86 1.83
C GLN A 38 -3.56 -14.84 0.33
N ASN A 39 -4.29 -14.13 -0.54
CA ASN A 39 -3.96 -14.04 -1.97
C ASN A 39 -4.65 -12.90 -2.75
N LYS A 40 -4.89 -11.73 -2.15
CA LYS A 40 -5.31 -10.55 -2.95
C LYS A 40 -4.12 -9.65 -3.21
N GLU A 41 -3.70 -9.58 -4.48
CA GLU A 41 -2.78 -8.56 -4.96
C GLU A 41 -3.43 -7.19 -4.80
N HIS A 42 -2.87 -6.34 -3.94
CA HIS A 42 -3.34 -4.98 -3.74
C HIS A 42 -2.57 -4.05 -4.68
N LEU A 43 -3.23 -3.59 -5.75
CA LEU A 43 -2.64 -2.73 -6.77
C LEU A 43 -3.08 -1.27 -6.58
N PHE A 44 -2.12 -0.35 -6.47
CA PHE A 44 -2.38 1.10 -6.42
C PHE A 44 -1.99 1.73 -7.75
N VAL A 45 -2.98 2.10 -8.57
CA VAL A 45 -2.74 2.75 -9.88
C VAL A 45 -2.94 4.25 -9.73
N ALA A 46 -1.91 5.02 -10.06
CA ALA A 46 -2.01 6.46 -10.30
C ALA A 46 -1.82 6.70 -11.81
N SER A 47 -2.81 7.30 -12.47
CA SER A 47 -2.72 7.65 -13.89
C SER A 47 -2.43 9.14 -14.07
N TYR A 48 -1.47 9.45 -14.93
CA TYR A 48 -1.16 10.81 -15.36
C TYR A 48 -1.26 10.89 -16.88
N TYR A 49 -2.07 11.82 -17.38
CA TYR A 49 -2.22 12.06 -18.81
C TYR A 49 -1.28 13.18 -19.23
N SER A 50 -0.18 12.84 -19.89
CA SER A 50 0.69 13.81 -20.58
C SER A 50 0.37 13.83 -22.07
N THR A 51 0.13 15.02 -22.62
CA THR A 51 -0.13 15.22 -24.06
C THR A 51 1.14 15.42 -24.88
N ASN A 52 2.29 15.63 -24.24
CA ASN A 52 3.60 15.78 -24.90
C ASN A 52 4.49 14.58 -24.61
N ARG A 53 4.76 13.79 -25.64
CA ARG A 53 5.77 12.70 -25.62
C ARG A 53 7.05 13.20 -26.27
N SER A 54 8.02 13.65 -25.47
CA SER A 54 9.40 13.79 -25.95
C SER A 54 10.08 12.41 -25.96
N ASN A 55 10.99 12.16 -26.89
CA ASN A 55 11.80 10.94 -26.90
C ASN A 55 12.90 10.94 -25.80
N GLU A 56 13.12 12.08 -25.16
CA GLU A 56 14.02 12.23 -24.02
C GLU A 56 13.20 12.22 -22.73
N VAL A 57 12.96 11.03 -22.19
CA VAL A 57 12.27 10.83 -20.91
C VAL A 57 13.28 10.28 -19.91
N TRP A 58 13.41 10.98 -18.79
CA TRP A 58 14.17 10.49 -17.64
C TRP A 58 13.21 9.85 -16.65
N LEU A 59 13.48 8.59 -16.27
CA LEU A 59 12.77 7.93 -15.19
C LEU A 59 13.45 8.28 -13.86
N ILE A 60 12.69 8.82 -12.91
CA ILE A 60 13.16 9.03 -11.54
C ILE A 60 12.79 7.79 -10.74
N ASP A 61 13.80 7.00 -10.37
CA ASP A 61 13.58 5.87 -9.47
C ASP A 61 13.49 6.37 -8.02
N SER A 62 12.31 6.26 -7.43
CA SER A 62 12.08 6.55 -6.00
C SER A 62 12.48 5.38 -5.08
N GLY A 63 13.12 4.33 -5.60
CA GLY A 63 13.36 3.07 -4.90
C GLY A 63 12.12 2.17 -4.90
N CYS A 64 11.27 2.29 -5.93
CA CYS A 64 10.06 1.48 -6.03
C CYS A 64 10.42 0.05 -6.42
N THR A 65 10.02 -0.93 -5.61
CA THR A 65 10.25 -2.35 -5.92
C THR A 65 9.34 -2.86 -7.04
N ASN A 66 8.21 -2.18 -7.30
CA ASN A 66 7.26 -2.53 -8.34
C ASN A 66 6.98 -1.28 -9.20
N LEU A 67 7.38 -1.31 -10.47
CA LEU A 67 7.06 -0.27 -11.45
C LEU A 67 5.91 -0.74 -12.35
N MET A 68 4.82 0.02 -12.37
CA MET A 68 3.75 -0.17 -13.34
C MET A 68 3.84 0.87 -14.45
N THR A 69 3.88 0.39 -15.69
CA THR A 69 3.89 1.24 -16.88
C THR A 69 3.02 0.58 -17.96
N ASN A 70 2.48 1.40 -18.86
CA ASN A 70 1.82 0.89 -20.06
C ASN A 70 2.80 0.64 -21.22
N ASP A 71 4.07 1.02 -21.06
CA ASP A 71 5.10 0.91 -22.08
C ASP A 71 6.14 -0.16 -21.69
N ALA A 72 6.04 -1.34 -22.29
CA ALA A 72 6.95 -2.45 -22.03
C ALA A 72 8.39 -2.19 -22.52
N SER A 73 8.61 -1.23 -23.43
CA SER A 73 9.93 -0.95 -24.00
C SER A 73 10.90 -0.32 -23.02
N ILE A 74 10.41 0.18 -21.88
CA ILE A 74 11.25 0.72 -20.81
C ILE A 74 12.05 -0.38 -20.10
N PHE A 75 11.60 -1.63 -20.18
CA PHE A 75 12.26 -2.75 -19.54
C PHE A 75 13.34 -3.32 -20.45
N LYS A 76 14.54 -3.49 -19.90
CA LYS A 76 15.62 -4.22 -20.58
C LYS A 76 15.25 -5.70 -20.79
N GLU A 77 14.66 -6.29 -19.76
CA GLU A 77 14.16 -7.67 -19.73
C GLU A 77 12.80 -7.65 -19.02
N LEU A 78 11.81 -8.36 -19.56
CA LEU A 78 10.46 -8.43 -19.01
C LEU A 78 9.93 -9.86 -19.15
N ASP A 79 9.64 -10.51 -18.02
CA ASP A 79 9.03 -11.84 -18.02
C ASP A 79 7.50 -11.73 -18.15
N GLN A 80 6.99 -11.94 -19.36
CA GLN A 80 5.56 -11.88 -19.65
C GLN A 80 4.80 -13.19 -19.34
N SER A 81 5.48 -14.24 -18.84
CA SER A 81 4.81 -15.48 -18.45
C SER A 81 3.93 -15.30 -17.21
N HIS A 82 4.23 -14.30 -16.40
CA HIS A 82 3.43 -13.88 -15.27
C HIS A 82 2.36 -12.88 -15.72
N PHE A 83 1.10 -13.20 -15.44
CA PHE A 83 -0.02 -12.30 -15.64
C PHE A 83 -1.04 -12.43 -14.50
N SER A 84 -1.66 -11.32 -14.15
CA SER A 84 -2.77 -11.26 -13.21
C SER A 84 -3.87 -10.34 -13.74
N LYS A 85 -5.06 -10.47 -13.17
CA LYS A 85 -6.24 -9.71 -13.58
C LYS A 85 -6.83 -9.07 -12.33
N PHE A 86 -6.91 -7.74 -12.32
CA PHE A 86 -7.57 -7.02 -11.22
C PHE A 86 -8.83 -6.33 -11.74
N THR A 87 -9.80 -6.16 -10.84
CA THR A 87 -11.01 -5.39 -11.10
C THR A 87 -10.87 -4.07 -10.36
N ASN A 88 -10.99 -2.96 -11.07
CA ASN A 88 -10.91 -1.64 -10.46
C ASN A 88 -12.24 -1.30 -9.74
N GLY A 89 -12.31 -0.13 -9.11
CA GLY A 89 -13.53 0.32 -8.41
C GLY A 89 -14.73 0.61 -9.31
N ASN A 90 -14.56 0.67 -10.63
CA ASN A 90 -15.65 0.87 -11.59
C ASN A 90 -16.22 -0.45 -12.16
N GLY A 91 -15.65 -1.60 -11.77
CA GLY A 91 -16.05 -2.93 -12.24
C GLY A 91 -15.38 -3.38 -13.53
N GLU A 92 -14.60 -2.51 -14.18
CA GLU A 92 -13.75 -2.90 -15.31
C GLU A 92 -12.57 -3.71 -14.82
N SER A 93 -12.19 -4.68 -15.64
CA SER A 93 -11.08 -5.56 -15.31
C SER A 93 -9.92 -5.37 -16.27
N VAL A 94 -8.73 -5.20 -15.70
CA VAL A 94 -7.49 -4.91 -16.41
C VAL A 94 -6.53 -6.08 -16.22
N GLU A 95 -5.92 -6.49 -17.33
CA GLU A 95 -4.86 -7.49 -17.34
C GLU A 95 -3.51 -6.81 -17.08
N VAL A 96 -2.75 -7.36 -16.16
CA VAL A 96 -1.38 -6.94 -15.83
C VAL A 96 -0.45 -8.08 -16.22
N LYS A 97 0.67 -7.76 -16.87
CA LYS A 97 1.69 -8.72 -17.29
C LYS A 97 3.06 -8.22 -16.85
N GLY A 98 3.95 -9.16 -16.57
CA GLY A 98 5.32 -8.83 -16.19
C GLY A 98 5.61 -9.14 -14.73
N LYS A 99 6.87 -9.52 -14.48
CA LYS A 99 7.52 -9.52 -13.18
C LYS A 99 8.95 -9.04 -13.33
#